data_AF-A0A7J7DQP5-F1
#
_entry.id   AF-A0A7J7DQP5-F1
#
_cell.length_a   1.000
_cell.length_b   1.000
_cell.length_c   1.000
_cell.angle_alpha   90.00
_cell.angle_beta   90.00
_cell.angle_gamma   90.00
#
_symmetry.space_group_name_H-M   'P 1'
#
loop_
_entity.id
_entity.type
_entity.pdbx_description
1 polymer ?
#
loop_
_entity_poly.entity_id
_entity_poly.type
_entity_poly.pdbx_seq_one_letter_code
_entity_poly.pdbx_strand_id
1 'polypeptide(L)'
;MTTISVQRCEFLSFSNNSLRNYRKFHRIAASWTMTMDSKSFYSRKKEELSIQLPTPSLPQTESSIPHGLRFGRLQPSDEELNLPNKLEFGRFVARQAVLDEEMWTAAWLRAECHYEHRAERYVDNYKRKFADQEYHSIKRRNASQLGQKCTCIVTVRKEVKNVKCNVIKSVVATVDLSIRFLLHGETFPGERRKAPIFCCINKEGQRYGHIANLCVAKWARRRGIAVNMLYFAIESAKLDGVEQVYVHVHRKNKPALELYERRGLEIVEMATSQLSEDQTYLLCLQVVKIH
;
A
#
# COMPACT_ATOMS: atom_id res chain seq x y z
N MET A 1 1.17 -16.95 -31.95
CA MET A 1 0.64 -15.70 -31.36
C MET A 1 -0.17 -16.07 -30.15
N THR A 2 0.33 -15.76 -28.95
CA THR A 2 -0.30 -16.14 -27.67
C THR A 2 -0.45 -14.88 -26.83
N THR A 3 -1.65 -14.30 -26.87
CA THR A 3 -2.09 -13.23 -25.98
C THR A 3 -2.40 -13.84 -24.62
N ILE A 4 -1.50 -13.66 -23.65
CA ILE A 4 -1.72 -14.06 -22.26
C ILE A 4 -2.41 -12.90 -21.54
N SER A 5 -3.54 -13.23 -20.93
CA SER A 5 -4.42 -12.36 -20.14
C SER A 5 -3.65 -11.61 -19.06
N VAL A 6 -3.88 -10.30 -19.02
CA VAL A 6 -3.54 -9.44 -17.88
C VAL A 6 -4.25 -10.01 -16.64
N GLN A 7 -3.48 -10.51 -15.67
CA GLN A 7 -4.00 -10.83 -14.34
C GLN A 7 -4.57 -9.55 -13.73
N ARG A 8 -5.88 -9.44 -13.83
CA ARG A 8 -6.69 -8.48 -13.09
C ARG A 8 -6.80 -9.08 -11.70
N CYS A 9 -6.13 -8.47 -10.71
CA CYS A 9 -6.51 -8.70 -9.32
C CYS A 9 -7.99 -8.31 -9.24
N GLU A 10 -8.87 -9.26 -8.97
CA GLU A 10 -10.31 -9.02 -8.91
C GLU A 10 -10.59 -7.94 -7.86
N PHE A 11 -10.84 -6.73 -8.37
CA PHE A 11 -11.48 -5.69 -7.61
C PHE A 11 -12.91 -6.18 -7.36
N LEU A 12 -13.26 -6.45 -6.10
CA LEU A 12 -14.64 -6.36 -5.67
C LEU A 12 -15.05 -4.89 -5.81
N SER A 13 -15.50 -4.51 -7.01
CA SER A 13 -16.20 -3.25 -7.23
C SER A 13 -17.59 -3.41 -6.64
N PHE A 14 -17.88 -2.69 -5.57
CA PHE A 14 -19.26 -2.50 -5.15
C PHE A 14 -19.99 -1.75 -6.27
N SER A 15 -20.92 -2.44 -6.93
CA SER A 15 -21.87 -1.81 -7.83
C SER A 15 -22.85 -0.99 -6.98
N ASN A 16 -22.68 0.33 -6.94
CA ASN A 16 -23.77 1.21 -6.53
C ASN A 16 -24.82 1.20 -7.63
N ASN A 17 -25.76 0.28 -7.52
CA ASN A 17 -26.92 0.18 -8.38
C ASN A 17 -27.93 1.25 -7.93
N SER A 18 -27.72 2.50 -8.33
CA SER A 18 -28.78 3.52 -8.23
C SER A 18 -29.66 3.41 -9.48
N LEU A 19 -30.86 2.84 -9.30
CA LEU A 19 -31.93 2.88 -10.30
C LEU A 19 -32.11 4.33 -10.80
N ARG A 20 -31.78 4.57 -12.07
CA ARG A 20 -32.16 5.81 -12.77
C ARG A 20 -33.61 5.67 -13.22
N ASN A 21 -34.53 6.24 -12.45
CA ASN A 21 -35.87 6.55 -12.95
C ASN A 21 -35.78 7.77 -13.88
N TYR A 22 -36.06 7.55 -15.16
CA TYR A 22 -36.27 8.60 -16.14
C TYR A 22 -37.60 9.31 -15.85
N ARG A 23 -37.55 10.62 -15.52
CA ARG A 23 -38.63 11.55 -15.85
C ARG A 23 -38.03 12.86 -16.37
N LYS A 24 -38.30 13.13 -17.65
CA LYS A 24 -38.15 14.45 -18.30
C LYS A 24 -39.09 15.43 -17.58
N PHE A 25 -38.69 16.69 -17.40
CA PHE A 25 -39.27 17.84 -18.08
C PHE A 25 -38.68 19.21 -17.62
N HIS A 26 -38.41 20.02 -18.64
CA HIS A 26 -38.36 21.48 -18.80
C HIS A 26 -37.49 22.44 -17.96
N ARG A 27 -36.67 23.18 -18.73
CA ARG A 27 -36.02 24.48 -18.47
C ARG A 27 -37.00 25.52 -17.93
N ILE A 28 -36.55 26.32 -16.97
CA ILE A 28 -36.83 27.77 -16.91
C ILE A 28 -35.55 28.48 -16.43
N ALA A 29 -35.13 29.50 -17.19
CA ALA A 29 -34.11 30.47 -16.80
C ALA A 29 -34.80 31.70 -16.19
N ALA A 30 -34.19 32.32 -15.18
CA ALA A 30 -34.58 33.66 -14.76
C ALA A 30 -33.37 34.40 -14.17
N SER A 31 -32.91 35.40 -14.92
CA SER A 31 -32.04 36.48 -14.49
C SER A 31 -32.81 37.44 -13.59
N TRP A 32 -32.16 37.98 -12.54
CA TRP A 32 -32.70 39.11 -11.77
C TRP A 32 -31.63 40.19 -11.66
N THR A 33 -31.84 41.26 -12.43
CA THR A 33 -31.25 42.59 -12.28
C THR A 33 -32.19 43.44 -11.43
N MET A 34 -31.69 44.16 -10.43
CA MET A 34 -32.36 45.36 -9.89
C MET A 34 -31.33 46.42 -9.49
N THR A 35 -31.71 47.65 -9.80
CA THR A 35 -30.99 48.92 -9.83
C THR A 35 -30.98 49.66 -8.49
N MET A 36 -30.03 50.58 -8.37
CA MET A 36 -29.68 51.43 -7.23
C MET A 36 -30.71 52.52 -6.90
N ASP A 37 -30.67 53.02 -5.66
CA ASP A 37 -31.11 54.38 -5.34
C ASP A 37 -30.23 55.07 -4.28
N SER A 38 -30.24 56.41 -4.29
CA SER A 38 -29.11 57.29 -3.97
C SER A 38 -29.27 58.15 -2.69
N LYS A 39 -28.15 58.82 -2.31
CA LYS A 39 -27.95 59.99 -1.39
C LYS A 39 -27.53 59.62 0.04
N SER A 40 -26.64 60.30 0.77
CA SER A 40 -25.51 61.25 0.63
C SER A 40 -25.27 61.78 2.05
N PHE A 41 -24.05 61.91 2.59
CA PHE A 41 -23.62 62.99 3.52
C PHE A 41 -22.11 62.87 3.84
N TYR A 42 -21.47 64.03 3.98
CA TYR A 42 -20.02 64.25 4.10
C TYR A 42 -19.46 64.10 5.54
N SER A 43 -18.21 63.63 5.59
CA SER A 43 -17.10 63.85 6.57
C SER A 43 -17.28 63.60 8.08
N ARG A 44 -16.39 62.74 8.63
CA ARG A 44 -15.47 63.10 9.74
C ARG A 44 -14.38 62.05 9.93
N LYS A 45 -13.12 62.49 10.00
CA LYS A 45 -11.99 61.71 10.54
C LYS A 45 -12.19 61.49 12.05
N LYS A 46 -11.94 60.28 12.56
CA LYS A 46 -11.29 60.08 13.87
C LYS A 46 -10.83 58.63 14.12
N GLU A 47 -9.56 58.54 14.47
CA GLU A 47 -8.91 57.68 15.47
C GLU A 47 -9.01 56.15 15.39
N GLU A 48 -7.84 55.56 15.14
CA GLU A 48 -7.45 54.19 15.45
C GLU A 48 -7.70 53.86 16.92
N LEU A 49 -8.41 52.76 17.15
CA LEU A 49 -8.38 52.02 18.42
C LEU A 49 -8.07 50.56 18.08
N SER A 50 -6.80 50.21 18.22
CA SER A 50 -6.28 48.85 18.13
C SER A 50 -6.77 48.03 19.32
N ILE A 51 -7.73 47.12 19.09
CA ILE A 51 -8.02 46.02 20.02
C ILE A 51 -7.47 44.76 19.37
N GLN A 52 -6.28 44.34 19.80
CA GLN A 52 -5.72 43.04 19.42
C GLN A 52 -6.54 41.95 20.12
N LEU A 53 -7.38 41.23 19.36
CA LEU A 53 -7.86 39.91 19.79
C LEU A 53 -6.70 38.90 19.65
N PRO A 54 -6.44 38.04 20.65
CA PRO A 54 -5.41 37.01 20.54
C PRO A 54 -5.79 36.03 19.42
N THR A 55 -4.89 35.88 18.46
CA THR A 55 -4.95 34.84 17.43
C THR A 55 -4.88 33.47 18.14
N PRO A 56 -5.76 32.50 17.84
CA PRO A 56 -5.62 31.16 18.39
C PRO A 56 -4.35 30.54 17.81
N SER A 57 -3.34 30.39 18.67
CA SER A 57 -2.10 29.67 18.36
C SER A 57 -2.43 28.22 18.08
N LEU A 58 -2.31 27.83 16.80
CA LEU A 58 -2.30 26.43 16.38
C LEU A 58 -1.20 25.68 17.15
N PRO A 59 -1.49 24.52 17.76
CA PRO A 59 -0.47 23.67 18.35
C PRO A 59 0.52 23.24 17.26
N GLN A 60 1.77 23.66 17.41
CA GLN A 60 2.90 23.20 16.60
C GLN A 60 3.24 21.75 16.99
N THR A 61 2.57 20.76 16.42
CA THR A 61 3.05 19.36 16.52
C THR A 61 2.54 18.47 15.39
N GLU A 62 2.97 18.72 14.16
CA GLU A 62 3.13 17.66 13.16
C GLU A 62 4.41 17.96 12.38
N SER A 63 5.42 17.10 12.48
CA SER A 63 6.54 17.11 11.55
C SER A 63 5.96 16.87 10.16
N SER A 64 5.78 17.94 9.38
CA SER A 64 5.11 17.87 8.08
C SER A 64 6.01 17.16 7.07
N ILE A 65 5.91 15.83 7.05
CA ILE A 65 6.58 15.02 6.03
C ILE A 65 6.10 15.53 4.67
N PRO A 66 6.99 16.07 3.82
CA PRO A 66 6.55 16.71 2.58
C PRO A 66 5.85 15.68 1.69
N HIS A 67 4.56 15.91 1.43
CA HIS A 67 3.78 15.11 0.50
C HIS A 67 4.15 15.46 -0.95
N GLY A 68 4.13 14.47 -1.83
CA GLY A 68 4.48 14.61 -3.24
C GLY A 68 5.87 14.07 -3.57
N LEU A 69 5.96 13.52 -4.78
CA LEU A 69 7.11 12.79 -5.27
C LEU A 69 8.27 13.74 -5.65
N ARG A 70 9.44 13.59 -5.02
CA ARG A 70 10.66 14.38 -5.29
C ARG A 70 11.87 13.46 -5.46
N PHE A 71 12.25 13.18 -6.71
CA PHE A 71 13.34 12.24 -7.05
C PHE A 71 14.73 12.59 -6.47
N GLY A 72 14.96 13.86 -6.12
CA GLY A 72 16.19 14.34 -5.51
C GLY A 72 16.23 14.31 -3.98
N ARG A 73 15.17 13.84 -3.31
CA ARG A 73 15.11 13.83 -1.84
C ARG A 73 16.20 12.93 -1.27
N LEU A 74 16.99 13.48 -0.35
CA LEU A 74 17.97 12.73 0.44
C LEU A 74 17.26 11.86 1.47
N GLN A 75 17.86 10.72 1.81
CA GLN A 75 17.35 9.82 2.82
C GLN A 75 17.31 10.55 4.18
N PRO A 76 16.14 10.60 4.84
CA PRO A 76 16.04 11.18 6.17
C PRO A 76 16.76 10.29 7.19
N SER A 77 17.21 10.90 8.28
CA SER A 77 17.76 10.16 9.42
C SER A 77 16.68 9.31 10.11
N ASP A 78 17.09 8.31 10.89
CA ASP A 78 16.13 7.47 11.62
C ASP A 78 15.39 8.28 12.70
N GLU A 79 16.05 9.29 13.28
CA GLU A 79 15.48 10.23 14.25
C GLU A 79 14.41 11.14 13.63
N GLU A 80 14.58 11.55 12.36
CA GLU A 80 13.58 12.35 11.63
C GLU A 80 12.29 11.58 11.34
N LEU A 81 12.37 10.24 11.23
CA LEU A 81 11.23 9.41 10.86
C LEU A 81 10.39 8.93 12.05
N ASN A 82 10.91 8.96 13.29
CA ASN A 82 10.22 8.53 14.51
C ASN A 82 9.44 7.21 14.35
N LEU A 83 10.05 6.20 13.73
CA LEU A 83 9.37 4.97 13.36
C LEU A 83 9.37 3.94 14.50
N PRO A 84 8.20 3.46 14.95
CA PRO A 84 8.11 2.57 16.11
C PRO A 84 8.65 1.17 15.83
N ASN A 85 8.51 0.68 14.59
CA ASN A 85 8.89 -0.68 14.21
C ASN A 85 9.88 -0.68 13.03
N LYS A 86 11.12 -1.10 13.29
CA LYS A 86 12.15 -1.33 12.29
C LYS A 86 12.98 -2.58 12.61
N LEU A 87 13.52 -3.23 11.59
CA LEU A 87 14.47 -4.32 11.73
C LEU A 87 15.78 -3.95 11.04
N GLU A 88 16.86 -3.94 11.81
CA GLU A 88 18.19 -3.71 11.27
C GLU A 88 18.91 -5.03 11.02
N PHE A 89 19.54 -5.16 9.85
CA PHE A 89 20.35 -6.33 9.51
C PHE A 89 21.50 -5.94 8.58
N GLY A 90 22.73 -6.09 9.08
CA GLY A 90 23.93 -5.63 8.39
C GLY A 90 23.85 -4.14 8.03
N ARG A 91 23.95 -3.84 6.74
CA ARG A 91 23.88 -2.46 6.19
C ARG A 91 22.47 -2.02 5.79
N PHE A 92 21.44 -2.74 6.22
CA PHE A 92 20.07 -2.54 5.78
C PHE A 92 19.13 -2.33 6.96
N VAL A 93 18.01 -1.65 6.70
CA VAL A 93 16.89 -1.45 7.62
C VAL A 93 15.61 -1.79 6.89
N ALA A 94 14.82 -2.72 7.41
CA ALA A 94 13.46 -2.96 6.98
C ALA A 94 12.48 -2.19 7.87
N ARG A 95 11.54 -1.49 7.25
CA ARG A 95 10.53 -0.67 7.94
C ARG A 95 9.35 -0.35 7.02
N GLN A 96 8.28 0.18 7.58
CA GLN A 96 7.17 0.72 6.80
C GLN A 96 7.65 1.86 5.88
N ALA A 97 7.13 1.89 4.66
CA ALA A 97 7.32 3.00 3.73
C ALA A 97 6.49 4.21 4.18
N VAL A 98 7.16 5.36 4.31
CA VAL A 98 6.56 6.62 4.78
C VAL A 98 6.56 7.65 3.65
N LEU A 99 7.62 7.65 2.85
CA LEU A 99 7.81 8.64 1.79
C LEU A 99 7.20 8.18 0.47
N ASP A 100 6.70 9.14 -0.32
CA ASP A 100 6.19 8.89 -1.67
C ASP A 100 7.26 8.27 -2.58
N GLU A 101 8.52 8.70 -2.42
CA GLU A 101 9.67 8.17 -3.16
C GLU A 101 9.96 6.70 -2.82
N GLU A 102 9.71 6.28 -1.58
CA GLU A 102 9.84 4.87 -1.16
C GLU A 102 8.76 4.01 -1.79
N MET A 103 7.51 4.48 -1.77
CA MET A 103 6.38 3.78 -2.39
C MET A 103 6.55 3.69 -3.91
N TRP A 104 7.04 4.76 -4.54
CA TRP A 104 7.35 4.77 -5.96
C TRP A 104 8.48 3.80 -6.31
N THR A 105 9.55 3.78 -5.52
CA THR A 105 10.66 2.86 -5.76
C THR A 105 10.24 1.41 -5.54
N ALA A 106 9.37 1.16 -4.55
CA ALA A 106 8.74 -0.15 -4.35
C ALA A 106 7.92 -0.57 -5.59
N ALA A 107 7.10 0.32 -6.14
CA ALA A 107 6.33 0.06 -7.35
C ALA A 107 7.24 -0.24 -8.57
N TRP A 108 8.33 0.53 -8.72
CA TRP A 108 9.32 0.29 -9.78
C TRP A 108 10.02 -1.06 -9.64
N LEU A 109 10.43 -1.44 -8.42
CA LEU A 109 11.06 -2.74 -8.15
C LEU A 109 10.12 -3.91 -8.47
N ARG A 110 8.82 -3.77 -8.21
CA ARG A 110 7.81 -4.78 -8.60
C ARG A 110 7.70 -4.88 -10.12
N ALA A 111 7.70 -3.75 -10.82
CA ALA A 111 7.71 -3.71 -12.27
C ALA A 111 8.94 -4.43 -12.84
N GLU A 112 10.14 -4.13 -12.31
CA GLU A 112 11.38 -4.78 -12.74
C GLU A 112 11.33 -6.28 -12.53
N CYS A 113 10.86 -6.76 -11.37
CA CYS A 113 10.74 -8.19 -11.09
C CYS A 113 9.69 -8.86 -11.99
N HIS A 114 8.55 -8.19 -12.26
CA HIS A 114 7.48 -8.72 -13.10
C HIS A 114 7.90 -8.93 -14.55
N TYR A 115 8.73 -8.02 -15.08
CA TYR A 115 9.19 -8.05 -16.48
C TYR A 115 10.59 -8.64 -16.66
N GLU A 116 11.24 -9.15 -15.60
CA GLU A 116 12.64 -9.59 -15.64
C GLU A 116 12.92 -10.68 -16.70
N HIS A 117 11.94 -11.54 -16.97
CA HIS A 117 12.08 -12.66 -17.91
C HIS A 117 11.44 -12.39 -19.28
N ARG A 118 11.02 -11.15 -19.57
CA ARG A 118 10.36 -10.80 -20.83
C ARG A 118 11.30 -10.02 -21.74
N ALA A 119 11.57 -10.58 -22.92
CA ALA A 119 12.35 -9.93 -23.97
C ALA A 119 11.41 -9.16 -24.94
N GLU A 120 10.66 -8.20 -24.41
CA GLU A 120 9.73 -7.38 -25.20
C GLU A 120 10.38 -6.05 -25.64
N ARG A 121 10.12 -5.62 -26.88
CA ARG A 121 10.72 -4.40 -27.47
C ARG A 121 10.43 -3.12 -26.68
N TYR A 122 9.29 -3.05 -25.99
CA TYR A 122 8.82 -1.87 -25.24
C TYR A 122 8.76 -2.10 -23.72
N VAL A 123 9.58 -3.03 -23.21
CA VAL A 123 9.54 -3.45 -21.80
C VAL A 123 9.64 -2.27 -20.83
N ASP A 124 10.43 -1.24 -21.14
CA ASP A 124 10.59 -0.09 -20.24
C ASP A 124 9.36 0.83 -20.20
N ASN A 125 8.61 0.93 -21.29
CA ASN A 125 7.33 1.64 -21.29
C ASN A 125 6.28 0.88 -20.47
N TYR A 126 6.25 -0.45 -20.60
CA TYR A 126 5.38 -1.31 -19.79
C TYR A 126 5.74 -1.25 -18.30
N LYS A 127 7.02 -1.28 -17.94
CA LYS A 127 7.48 -1.10 -16.56
C LYS A 127 7.03 0.24 -16.00
N ARG A 128 7.18 1.34 -16.75
CA ARG A 128 6.74 2.67 -16.30
C ARG A 128 5.25 2.71 -16.03
N LYS A 129 4.43 2.26 -17.00
CA LYS A 129 2.98 2.20 -16.83
C LYS A 129 2.56 1.31 -15.65
N PHE A 130 3.22 0.17 -15.48
CA PHE A 130 2.98 -0.74 -14.35
C PHE A 130 3.35 -0.07 -13.03
N ALA A 131 4.52 0.55 -12.94
CA ALA A 131 5.00 1.24 -11.74
C ALA A 131 4.08 2.42 -11.37
N ASP A 132 3.61 3.19 -12.36
CA ASP A 132 2.63 4.26 -12.14
C ASP A 132 1.35 3.73 -11.50
N GLN A 133 0.79 2.64 -12.04
CA GLN A 133 -0.44 2.03 -11.51
C GLN A 133 -0.22 1.47 -10.10
N GLU A 134 0.92 0.79 -9.89
CA GLU A 134 1.27 0.19 -8.60
C GLU A 134 1.54 1.24 -7.53
N TYR A 135 2.18 2.36 -7.86
CA TYR A 135 2.40 3.45 -6.92
C TYR A 135 1.07 4.00 -6.38
N HIS A 136 0.11 4.26 -7.27
CA HIS A 136 -1.24 4.70 -6.87
C HIS A 136 -2.01 3.59 -6.14
N SER A 137 -1.74 2.30 -6.43
CA SER A 137 -2.33 1.17 -5.71
C SER A 137 -1.81 1.09 -4.28
N ILE A 138 -0.51 1.30 -4.06
CA ILE A 138 0.13 1.33 -2.75
C ILE A 138 -0.42 2.49 -1.92
N LYS A 139 -0.48 3.71 -2.47
CA LYS A 139 -1.03 4.87 -1.74
C LYS A 139 -2.47 4.67 -1.30
N ARG A 140 -3.33 4.14 -2.18
CA ARG A 140 -4.74 3.84 -1.85
C ARG A 140 -4.90 2.75 -0.80
N ARG A 141 -3.98 1.79 -0.73
CA ARG A 141 -4.01 0.71 0.26
C ARG A 141 -3.47 1.15 1.62
N ASN A 142 -2.43 1.98 1.62
CA ASN A 142 -1.85 2.55 2.84
C ASN A 142 -2.77 3.62 3.46
N ALA A 143 -3.59 4.30 2.66
CA ALA A 143 -4.71 5.09 3.17
C ALA A 143 -5.77 4.13 3.74
N SER A 144 -5.64 3.81 5.02
CA SER A 144 -6.43 2.82 5.76
C SER A 144 -7.89 2.75 5.31
N GLN A 145 -8.33 1.56 4.87
CA GLN A 145 -9.72 1.28 4.55
C GLN A 145 -10.40 0.66 5.78
N LEU A 146 -11.73 0.82 5.88
CA LEU A 146 -12.52 0.36 7.01
C LEU A 146 -12.32 -1.16 7.22
N GLY A 147 -11.53 -1.53 8.23
CA GLY A 147 -11.28 -2.94 8.61
C GLY A 147 -10.16 -3.67 7.85
N GLN A 148 -9.37 -3.02 7.01
CA GLN A 148 -8.20 -3.64 6.39
C GLN A 148 -6.96 -2.74 6.54
N LYS A 149 -5.91 -3.28 7.17
CA LYS A 149 -4.62 -2.59 7.32
C LYS A 149 -3.67 -3.15 6.27
N CYS A 150 -3.31 -2.34 5.28
CA CYS A 150 -2.29 -2.69 4.30
C CYS A 150 -1.05 -1.83 4.55
N THR A 151 0.10 -2.48 4.65
CA THR A 151 1.38 -1.85 4.93
C THR A 151 2.38 -2.25 3.87
N CYS A 152 2.83 -1.27 3.09
CA CYS A 152 4.03 -1.44 2.25
C CYS A 152 5.27 -1.32 3.13
N ILE A 153 6.04 -2.40 3.21
CA ILE A 153 7.33 -2.46 3.89
C ILE A 153 8.43 -2.34 2.84
N VAL A 154 9.45 -1.53 3.13
CA VAL A 154 10.64 -1.36 2.31
C VAL A 154 11.88 -1.73 3.10
N THR A 155 12.88 -2.26 2.40
CA THR A 155 14.24 -2.30 2.92
C THR A 155 15.05 -1.19 2.30
N VAL A 156 15.64 -0.35 3.14
CA VAL A 156 16.55 0.72 2.74
C VAL A 156 17.98 0.36 3.14
N ARG A 157 18.94 0.79 2.32
CA ARG A 157 20.35 0.75 2.65
C ARG A 157 20.66 1.87 3.64
N LYS A 158 21.43 1.56 4.69
CA LYS A 158 21.97 2.56 5.63
C LYS A 158 22.99 3.44 4.92
N GLU A 159 23.02 4.72 5.28
CA GLU A 159 24.06 5.63 4.84
C GLU A 159 25.42 5.18 5.38
N VAL A 160 26.48 5.42 4.60
CA VAL A 160 27.85 5.07 4.97
C VAL A 160 28.70 6.33 4.84
N LYS A 161 29.43 6.70 5.90
CA LYS A 161 30.44 7.79 5.92
C LYS A 161 29.92 9.17 5.50
N ASN A 162 28.90 9.72 6.18
CA ASN A 162 28.40 11.10 5.99
C ASN A 162 27.95 11.48 4.56
N VAL A 163 27.83 10.51 3.64
CA VAL A 163 27.31 10.74 2.30
C VAL A 163 25.82 10.40 2.30
N LYS A 164 24.98 11.43 2.28
CA LYS A 164 23.54 11.26 2.14
C LYS A 164 23.20 10.68 0.77
N CYS A 165 22.44 9.59 0.75
CA CYS A 165 21.99 8.97 -0.50
C CYS A 165 20.57 9.44 -0.83
N ASN A 166 20.23 9.53 -2.13
CA ASN A 166 18.83 9.79 -2.51
C ASN A 166 17.95 8.61 -2.05
N VAL A 167 16.73 8.90 -1.58
CA VAL A 167 15.75 7.90 -1.13
C VAL A 167 15.57 6.78 -2.16
N ILE A 168 15.43 7.16 -3.43
CA ILE A 168 15.21 6.20 -4.54
C ILE A 168 16.38 5.24 -4.71
N LYS A 169 17.62 5.69 -4.48
CA LYS A 169 18.82 4.84 -4.57
C LYS A 169 19.02 3.98 -3.32
N SER A 170 18.37 4.33 -2.22
CA SER A 170 18.49 3.62 -0.94
C SER A 170 17.60 2.38 -0.86
N VAL A 171 16.42 2.39 -1.49
CA VAL A 171 15.45 1.28 -1.41
C VAL A 171 15.95 0.10 -2.26
N VAL A 172 16.10 -1.06 -1.64
CA VAL A 172 16.64 -2.27 -2.27
C VAL A 172 15.62 -3.39 -2.39
N ALA A 173 14.53 -3.33 -1.63
CA ALA A 173 13.51 -4.36 -1.62
C ALA A 173 12.17 -3.86 -1.07
N THR A 174 11.08 -4.56 -1.39
CA THR A 174 9.71 -4.25 -0.96
C THR A 174 8.95 -5.53 -0.63
N VAL A 175 8.02 -5.46 0.31
CA VAL A 175 7.01 -6.49 0.59
C VAL A 175 5.74 -5.79 1.09
N ASP A 176 4.58 -6.34 0.74
CA ASP A 176 3.31 -5.89 1.30
C ASP A 176 2.85 -6.86 2.39
N LEU A 177 2.43 -6.31 3.52
CA LEU A 177 1.70 -7.02 4.57
C LEU A 177 0.28 -6.46 4.62
N SER A 178 -0.73 -7.33 4.49
CA SER A 178 -2.14 -6.96 4.63
C SER A 178 -2.78 -7.74 5.76
N ILE A 179 -3.33 -7.05 6.76
CA ILE A 179 -4.14 -7.68 7.81
C ILE A 179 -5.61 -7.62 7.39
N ARG A 180 -6.20 -8.79 7.23
CA ARG A 180 -7.56 -8.99 6.72
C ARG A 180 -8.35 -9.91 7.65
N PHE A 181 -9.65 -10.02 7.39
CA PHE A 181 -10.58 -10.90 8.10
C PHE A 181 -10.99 -12.04 7.16
N LEU A 182 -11.05 -13.26 7.68
CA LEU A 182 -11.71 -14.37 6.96
C LEU A 182 -13.21 -14.06 6.86
N LEU A 183 -13.82 -14.41 5.73
CA LEU A 183 -15.28 -14.32 5.60
C LEU A 183 -15.93 -15.43 6.45
N HIS A 184 -17.20 -15.23 6.82
CA HIS A 184 -17.91 -16.19 7.65
C HIS A 184 -17.95 -17.59 6.99
N GLY A 185 -17.39 -18.58 7.69
CA GLY A 185 -17.27 -19.96 7.24
C GLY A 185 -16.21 -20.19 6.16
N GLU A 186 -15.21 -19.30 6.06
CA GLU A 186 -13.91 -19.60 5.43
C GLU A 186 -12.92 -20.09 6.49
N THR A 187 -12.10 -21.06 6.11
CA THR A 187 -10.98 -21.59 6.91
C THR A 187 -9.64 -21.03 6.42
N PHE A 188 -9.54 -20.70 5.13
CA PHE A 188 -8.38 -20.06 4.52
C PHE A 188 -8.80 -18.99 3.50
N PRO A 189 -7.92 -18.03 3.16
CA PRO A 189 -8.25 -16.96 2.24
C PRO A 189 -8.64 -17.48 0.85
N GLY A 190 -9.82 -17.08 0.37
CA GLY A 190 -10.27 -17.41 -0.99
C GLY A 190 -10.87 -18.81 -1.16
N GLU A 191 -11.16 -19.52 -0.06
CA GLU A 191 -11.85 -20.82 -0.09
C GLU A 191 -13.19 -20.76 -0.84
N ARG A 192 -13.89 -19.61 -0.81
CA ARG A 192 -15.16 -19.41 -1.49
C ARG A 192 -14.99 -18.67 -2.80
N ARG A 193 -15.19 -19.38 -3.94
CA ARG A 193 -15.22 -18.78 -5.29
C ARG A 193 -16.41 -17.85 -5.55
N LYS A 194 -17.47 -17.89 -4.73
CA LYS A 194 -18.62 -16.98 -4.79
C LYS A 194 -18.97 -16.53 -3.38
N ALA A 195 -18.54 -15.33 -3.00
CA ALA A 195 -19.07 -14.70 -1.80
C ALA A 195 -20.57 -14.46 -2.01
N PRO A 196 -21.45 -14.89 -1.09
CA PRO A 196 -22.84 -14.45 -1.08
C PRO A 196 -22.94 -12.93 -1.31
N ILE A 197 -23.93 -12.50 -2.09
CA ILE A 197 -24.15 -11.08 -2.46
C ILE A 197 -24.28 -10.18 -1.22
N PHE A 198 -24.60 -10.76 -0.06
CA PHE A 198 -24.71 -10.12 1.26
C PHE A 198 -23.73 -10.67 2.30
N CYS A 199 -22.50 -11.00 1.92
CA CYS A 199 -21.45 -11.26 2.92
C CYS A 199 -21.02 -9.95 3.59
N CYS A 200 -21.60 -9.68 4.76
CA CYS A 200 -21.06 -8.67 5.66
C CYS A 200 -19.63 -9.06 6.04
N ILE A 201 -18.68 -8.14 5.88
CA ILE A 201 -17.37 -8.25 6.53
C ILE A 201 -17.64 -8.07 8.03
N ASN A 202 -17.98 -9.16 8.72
CA ASN A 202 -18.05 -9.12 10.16
C ASN A 202 -16.63 -8.91 10.68
N LYS A 203 -16.41 -7.78 11.37
CA LYS A 203 -15.15 -7.49 12.07
C LYS A 203 -14.87 -8.47 13.22
N GLU A 204 -15.78 -9.42 13.45
CA GLU A 204 -15.69 -10.53 14.42
C GLU A 204 -15.01 -11.78 13.85
N GLY A 205 -14.70 -11.81 12.54
CA GLY A 205 -13.98 -12.94 11.93
C GLY A 205 -12.53 -13.07 12.42
N GLN A 206 -11.94 -14.26 12.27
CA GLN A 206 -10.53 -14.46 12.58
C GLN A 206 -9.66 -13.62 11.64
N ARG A 207 -8.70 -12.90 12.22
CA ARG A 207 -7.74 -12.06 11.48
C ARG A 207 -6.60 -12.90 10.95
N TYR A 208 -6.20 -12.63 9.71
CA TYR A 208 -5.02 -13.24 9.09
C TYR A 208 -4.14 -12.19 8.43
N GLY A 209 -2.86 -12.52 8.30
CA GLY A 209 -1.88 -11.74 7.57
C GLY A 209 -1.73 -12.29 6.16
N HIS A 210 -1.67 -11.43 5.17
CA HIS A 210 -1.36 -11.80 3.78
C HIS A 210 -0.10 -11.08 3.35
N ILE A 211 0.90 -11.87 2.93
CA ILE A 211 2.17 -11.36 2.41
C ILE A 211 2.12 -11.42 0.90
N ALA A 212 2.42 -10.30 0.26
CA ALA A 212 2.43 -10.17 -1.19
C ALA A 212 3.60 -9.30 -1.66
N ASN A 213 3.86 -9.31 -2.97
CA ASN A 213 4.77 -8.36 -3.62
C ASN A 213 6.19 -8.32 -3.04
N LEU A 214 6.68 -9.42 -2.48
CA LEU A 214 8.06 -9.55 -2.01
C LEU A 214 9.03 -9.51 -3.20
N CYS A 215 9.73 -8.39 -3.36
CA CYS A 215 10.68 -8.15 -4.45
C CYS A 215 12.00 -7.65 -3.88
N VAL A 216 13.12 -8.18 -4.37
CA VAL A 216 14.47 -7.69 -4.07
C VAL A 216 15.15 -7.30 -5.37
N ALA A 217 15.74 -6.10 -5.39
CA ALA A 217 16.50 -5.60 -6.52
C ALA A 217 17.54 -6.63 -6.98
N LYS A 218 17.64 -6.86 -8.29
CA LYS A 218 18.45 -7.94 -8.87
C LYS A 218 19.89 -7.96 -8.35
N TRP A 219 20.51 -6.79 -8.27
CA TRP A 219 21.88 -6.59 -7.79
C TRP A 219 22.07 -6.82 -6.27
N ALA A 220 20.98 -6.86 -5.50
CA ALA A 220 20.97 -7.03 -4.06
C ALA A 220 20.52 -8.44 -3.60
N ARG A 221 20.15 -9.33 -4.54
CA ARG A 221 19.72 -10.70 -4.24
C ARG A 221 20.84 -11.55 -3.65
N ARG A 222 20.46 -12.68 -3.05
CA ARG A 222 21.37 -13.66 -2.42
C ARG A 222 22.20 -13.10 -1.26
N ARG A 223 21.73 -12.02 -0.62
CA ARG A 223 22.33 -11.37 0.57
C ARG A 223 21.47 -11.49 1.82
N GLY A 224 20.52 -12.44 1.85
CA GLY A 224 19.59 -12.62 2.97
C GLY A 224 18.53 -11.52 3.13
N ILE A 225 18.39 -10.58 2.19
CA ILE A 225 17.41 -9.47 2.32
C ILE A 225 15.97 -9.99 2.38
N ALA A 226 15.56 -10.83 1.42
CA ALA A 226 14.20 -11.39 1.40
C ALA A 226 13.86 -12.18 2.68
N VAL A 227 14.84 -12.92 3.20
CA VAL A 227 14.75 -13.71 4.42
C VAL A 227 14.47 -12.82 5.65
N ASN A 228 15.12 -11.67 5.74
CA ASN A 228 14.92 -10.70 6.82
C ASN A 228 13.62 -9.88 6.64
N MET A 229 13.25 -9.54 5.40
CA MET A 229 11.98 -8.87 5.13
C MET A 229 10.77 -9.73 5.48
N LEU A 230 10.83 -11.01 5.12
CA LEU A 230 9.79 -11.96 5.43
C LEU A 230 9.65 -12.14 6.95
N TYR A 231 10.78 -12.24 7.66
CA TYR A 231 10.79 -12.26 9.13
C TYR A 231 10.14 -10.99 9.71
N PHE A 232 10.56 -9.80 9.26
CA PHE A 232 9.98 -8.53 9.74
C PHE A 232 8.48 -8.43 9.47
N ALA A 233 8.00 -8.88 8.31
CA ALA A 233 6.58 -8.89 7.98
C ALA A 233 5.79 -9.84 8.88
N ILE A 234 6.32 -11.04 9.16
CA ILE A 234 5.69 -12.01 10.08
C ILE A 234 5.65 -11.45 11.50
N GLU A 235 6.75 -10.91 12.02
CA GLU A 235 6.77 -10.28 13.35
C GLU A 235 5.82 -9.07 13.42
N SER A 236 5.74 -8.26 12.37
CA SER A 236 4.76 -7.16 12.29
C SER A 236 3.32 -7.67 12.35
N ALA A 237 3.03 -8.81 11.71
CA ALA A 237 1.71 -9.44 11.79
C ALA A 237 1.41 -9.98 13.20
N LYS A 238 2.40 -10.58 13.88
CA LYS A 238 2.28 -11.02 15.28
C LYS A 238 1.90 -9.88 16.20
N LEU A 239 2.60 -8.76 16.08
CA LEU A 239 2.33 -7.55 16.88
C LEU A 239 0.92 -7.00 16.63
N ASP A 240 0.38 -7.19 15.43
CA ASP A 240 -1.00 -6.84 15.08
C ASP A 240 -2.05 -7.88 15.56
N GLY A 241 -1.63 -8.92 16.28
CA GLY A 241 -2.48 -9.96 16.87
C GLY A 241 -2.93 -11.04 15.88
N VAL A 242 -2.20 -11.25 14.79
CA VAL A 242 -2.51 -12.27 13.79
C VAL A 242 -1.93 -13.63 14.17
N GLU A 243 -2.76 -14.66 14.05
CA GLU A 243 -2.39 -16.05 14.33
C GLU A 243 -1.92 -16.83 13.09
N GLN A 244 -2.27 -16.38 11.88
CA GLN A 244 -1.97 -17.10 10.65
C GLN A 244 -1.54 -16.12 9.55
N VAL A 245 -0.44 -16.46 8.87
CA VAL A 245 0.09 -15.66 7.75
C VAL A 245 0.08 -16.51 6.48
N TYR A 246 -0.50 -15.95 5.43
CA TYR A 246 -0.68 -16.60 4.14
C TYR A 246 0.14 -15.92 3.04
N VAL A 247 0.64 -16.71 2.09
CA VAL A 247 1.30 -16.22 0.87
C VAL A 247 0.88 -17.05 -0.33
N HIS A 248 0.72 -16.38 -1.47
CA HIS A 248 0.57 -17.06 -2.76
C HIS A 248 1.91 -17.08 -3.48
N VAL A 249 2.26 -18.22 -4.06
CA VAL A 249 3.47 -18.37 -4.87
C VAL A 249 3.17 -19.16 -6.13
N HIS A 250 3.72 -18.73 -7.25
CA HIS A 250 3.58 -19.46 -8.52
C HIS A 250 4.40 -20.76 -8.46
N ARG A 251 3.83 -21.88 -8.94
CA ARG A 251 4.45 -23.22 -8.88
C ARG A 251 5.84 -23.29 -9.51
N LYS A 252 6.08 -22.47 -10.55
CA LYS A 252 7.39 -22.36 -11.23
C LYS A 252 8.42 -21.50 -10.48
N ASN A 253 8.03 -20.74 -9.45
CA ASN A 253 8.91 -19.86 -8.70
C ASN A 253 9.64 -20.62 -7.58
N LYS A 254 10.54 -21.53 -7.97
CA LYS A 254 11.33 -22.35 -7.04
C LYS A 254 12.08 -21.53 -5.99
N PRO A 255 12.74 -20.40 -6.33
CA PRO A 255 13.47 -19.62 -5.32
C PRO A 255 12.57 -19.05 -4.21
N ALA A 256 11.32 -18.70 -4.54
CA ALA A 256 10.36 -18.23 -3.54
C ALA A 256 9.80 -19.38 -2.69
N LEU A 257 9.52 -20.54 -3.30
CA LEU A 257 9.11 -21.74 -2.56
C LEU A 257 10.15 -22.14 -1.51
N GLU A 258 11.41 -22.29 -1.92
CA GLU A 258 12.52 -22.61 -0.99
C GLU A 258 12.71 -21.53 0.09
N LEU A 259 12.39 -20.27 -0.20
CA LEU A 259 12.45 -19.18 0.77
C LEU A 259 11.36 -19.34 1.84
N TYR A 260 10.13 -19.62 1.40
CA TYR A 260 8.97 -19.75 2.28
C TYR A 260 9.04 -21.03 3.13
N GLU A 261 9.39 -22.17 2.53
CA GLU A 261 9.56 -23.45 3.25
C GLU A 261 10.63 -23.35 4.34
N ARG A 262 11.78 -22.70 4.04
CA ARG A 262 12.83 -22.46 5.07
C ARG A 262 12.38 -21.56 6.22
N ARG A 263 11.30 -20.82 6.05
CA ARG A 263 10.67 -20.02 7.12
C ARG A 263 9.51 -20.75 7.80
N GLY A 264 9.28 -22.02 7.48
CA GLY A 264 8.23 -22.84 8.09
C GLY A 264 6.85 -22.60 7.50
N LEU A 265 6.76 -22.00 6.30
CA LEU A 265 5.48 -21.92 5.59
C LEU A 265 5.20 -23.26 4.90
N GLU A 266 4.00 -23.79 5.12
CA GLU A 266 3.55 -25.08 4.61
C GLU A 266 2.45 -24.90 3.56
N ILE A 267 2.39 -25.81 2.58
CA ILE A 267 1.38 -25.76 1.51
C ILE A 267 0.01 -26.16 2.06
N VAL A 268 -1.01 -25.35 1.77
CA VAL A 268 -2.41 -25.68 2.05
C VAL A 268 -2.94 -26.53 0.89
N GLU A 269 -2.93 -27.85 1.04
CA GLU A 269 -3.29 -28.80 -0.02
C GLU A 269 -4.70 -28.57 -0.58
N MET A 270 -5.69 -28.32 0.30
CA MET A 270 -7.07 -28.06 -0.10
C MET A 270 -7.20 -26.85 -1.03
N ALA A 271 -6.44 -25.79 -0.76
CA ALA A 271 -6.39 -24.60 -1.62
C ALA A 271 -5.68 -24.88 -2.95
N THR A 272 -4.71 -25.79 -2.97
CA THR A 272 -3.95 -26.14 -4.19
C THR A 272 -4.84 -26.76 -5.27
N SER A 273 -5.80 -27.59 -4.88
CA SER A 273 -6.80 -28.15 -5.79
C SER A 273 -7.67 -27.06 -6.42
N GLN A 274 -8.04 -26.04 -5.63
CA GLN A 274 -8.85 -24.90 -6.09
C GLN A 274 -8.04 -23.90 -6.94
N LEU A 275 -6.73 -23.75 -6.68
CA LEU A 275 -5.83 -22.80 -7.35
C LEU A 275 -5.08 -23.40 -8.54
N SER A 276 -5.52 -24.58 -9.01
CA SER A 276 -4.89 -25.29 -10.13
C SER A 276 -4.90 -24.49 -11.44
N GLU A 277 -5.97 -23.71 -11.68
CA GLU A 277 -6.11 -22.86 -12.86
C GLU A 277 -5.01 -21.77 -12.92
N ASP A 278 -4.70 -21.16 -11.78
CA ASP A 278 -3.73 -20.07 -11.68
C ASP A 278 -2.27 -20.53 -11.54
N GLN A 279 -2.02 -21.84 -11.49
CA GLN A 279 -0.68 -22.42 -11.30
C GLN A 279 0.03 -21.83 -10.07
N THR A 280 -0.72 -21.62 -8.97
CA THR A 280 -0.20 -21.13 -7.69
C THR A 280 -0.37 -22.16 -6.57
N TYR A 281 0.42 -21.98 -5.52
CA TYR A 281 0.23 -22.61 -4.21
C TYR A 281 -0.13 -21.52 -3.21
N LEU A 282 -1.03 -21.85 -2.28
CA LEU A 282 -1.26 -21.09 -1.06
C LEU A 282 -0.44 -21.74 0.06
N LEU A 283 0.44 -20.96 0.69
CA LEU A 283 1.18 -21.43 1.86
C LEU A 283 0.72 -20.67 3.11
N CYS A 284 0.77 -21.35 4.25
CA CYS A 284 0.40 -20.83 5.56
C CYS A 284 1.53 -21.01 6.57
N LEU A 285 1.72 -20.02 7.44
CA LEU A 285 2.48 -20.14 8.68
C LEU A 285 1.54 -19.87 9.84
N GLN A 286 1.44 -20.82 10.75
CA GLN A 286 0.79 -20.60 12.03
C GLN A 286 1.75 -19.92 12.99
N VAL A 287 1.26 -18.87 13.62
CA VAL A 287 2.05 -17.96 14.41
C VAL A 287 1.62 -18.05 15.86
N VAL A 288 2.48 -18.66 16.69
CA VAL A 288 2.20 -18.88 18.11
C VAL A 288 2.11 -17.54 18.83
N LYS A 289 1.05 -17.33 19.62
CA LYS A 289 0.88 -16.14 20.45
C LYS A 289 2.00 -16.07 21.49
N ILE A 290 2.60 -14.89 21.62
CA ILE A 290 3.37 -14.57 22.83
C ILE A 290 2.30 -14.27 23.90
N HIS A 291 2.21 -15.13 24.90
CA HIS A 291 1.32 -14.96 26.06
C HIS A 291 1.87 -13.91 27.02
#